data_AF-A0A6C0EWN5-F1
#
_entry.id   AF-A0A6C0EWN5-F1
#
_cell.length_a   1.000
_cell.length_b   1.000
_cell.length_c   1.000
_cell.angle_alpha   90.00
_cell.angle_beta   90.00
_cell.angle_gamma   90.00
#
_symmetry.space_group_name_H-M   'P 1'
#
loop_
_entity.id
_entity.type
_entity.pdbx_description
1 polymer ?
#
loop_
_entity_poly.entity_id
_entity_poly.type
_entity_poly.pdbx_seq_one_letter_code
_entity_poly.pdbx_strand_id
1 'polypeptide(L)'
;METTNNKLPDNIVSFFKELSEYLDTKILYFGSVQRGDYFPGKSDIDVDIFTDNEHSIMTKMQHFMNIDKKKIKKFVWRLNHDNTMAHGHKVMYKNEEQNFNAEFSIYNEKYKQGILKEHLAKTILPFYATWMLILLKFLHYTIPLLEYKTFSYLKKKILTLGIGLPDDQFIVLDSK
;
A
#
# COMPACT_ATOMS: atom_id res chain seq x y z
N MET A 1 -4.32 -7.47 -6.46
CA MET A 1 -5.62 -6.94 -6.90
C MET A 1 -6.64 -8.07 -6.81
N GLU A 2 -7.50 -8.04 -5.79
CA GLU A 2 -8.40 -9.12 -5.32
C GLU A 2 -7.70 -10.32 -4.66
N THR A 3 -6.64 -10.87 -5.25
CA THR A 3 -5.80 -11.89 -4.59
C THR A 3 -4.36 -11.40 -4.42
N THR A 4 -3.56 -12.13 -3.64
CA THR A 4 -2.14 -11.86 -3.42
C THR A 4 -1.27 -12.89 -4.13
N ASN A 5 -0.15 -12.44 -4.72
CA ASN A 5 0.86 -13.36 -5.26
C ASN A 5 1.62 -14.11 -4.16
N ASN A 6 1.80 -13.47 -3.00
CA ASN A 6 2.38 -14.11 -1.82
C ASN A 6 1.26 -14.60 -0.91
N LYS A 7 1.36 -15.84 -0.43
CA LYS A 7 0.36 -16.43 0.48
C LYS A 7 0.37 -15.68 1.81
N LEU A 8 -0.78 -15.14 2.19
CA LEU A 8 -1.00 -14.57 3.50
C LEU A 8 -1.43 -15.68 4.50
N PRO A 9 -1.09 -15.55 5.78
CA PRO A 9 -1.66 -16.35 6.87
C PRO A 9 -3.20 -16.33 6.86
N ASP A 10 -3.84 -17.45 7.18
CA ASP A 10 -5.29 -17.62 7.09
C ASP A 10 -6.06 -16.63 7.97
N ASN A 11 -5.54 -16.28 9.15
CA ASN A 11 -6.13 -15.28 10.03
C ASN A 11 -6.16 -13.88 9.38
N ILE A 12 -5.12 -13.52 8.63
CA ILE A 12 -5.04 -12.25 7.92
C ILE A 12 -6.00 -12.25 6.73
N VAL A 13 -6.12 -13.38 6.03
CA VAL A 13 -7.10 -13.55 4.94
C VAL A 13 -8.53 -13.38 5.48
N SER A 14 -8.85 -14.00 6.62
CA SER A 14 -10.16 -13.84 7.28
C SER A 14 -10.43 -12.39 7.66
N PHE A 15 -9.46 -11.69 8.24
CA PHE A 15 -9.58 -10.26 8.57
C PHE A 15 -9.96 -9.41 7.35
N PHE A 16 -9.24 -9.56 6.23
CA PHE A 16 -9.55 -8.77 5.03
C PHE A 16 -10.87 -9.18 4.38
N LYS A 17 -11.25 -10.46 4.47
CA LYS A 17 -12.55 -10.95 4.00
C LYS A 17 -13.69 -10.32 4.80
N GLU A 18 -13.64 -10.39 6.12
CA GLU A 18 -14.64 -9.78 7.01
C GLU A 18 -14.74 -8.27 6.82
N LEU A 19 -13.59 -7.59 6.65
CA LEU A 19 -13.57 -6.18 6.34
C LEU A 19 -14.23 -5.88 4.98
N SER A 20 -13.91 -6.65 3.94
CA SER A 20 -14.50 -6.49 2.61
C SER A 20 -16.02 -6.66 2.66
N GLU A 21 -16.51 -7.67 3.39
CA GLU A 21 -17.94 -7.94 3.59
C GLU A 21 -18.63 -6.81 4.37
N TYR A 22 -18.01 -6.32 5.45
CA TYR A 22 -18.55 -5.23 6.27
C TYR A 22 -18.63 -3.89 5.50
N LEU A 23 -17.62 -3.62 4.69
CA LEU A 23 -17.59 -2.42 3.86
C LEU A 23 -18.52 -2.51 2.66
N ASP A 24 -18.90 -3.71 2.23
CA ASP A 24 -19.57 -4.01 0.96
C ASP A 24 -18.78 -3.45 -0.24
N THR A 25 -17.46 -3.70 -0.23
CA THR A 25 -16.56 -3.30 -1.31
C THR A 25 -15.38 -4.24 -1.42
N LYS A 26 -14.79 -4.29 -2.61
CA LYS A 26 -13.62 -5.11 -2.89
C LYS A 26 -12.35 -4.47 -2.31
N ILE A 27 -11.48 -5.31 -1.77
CA ILE A 27 -10.14 -4.92 -1.33
C ILE A 27 -9.11 -5.31 -2.40
N LEU A 28 -8.32 -4.34 -2.87
CA LEU A 28 -7.35 -4.54 -3.93
C LEU A 28 -5.93 -4.46 -3.41
N TYR A 29 -5.28 -5.60 -3.26
CA TYR A 29 -3.87 -5.68 -2.80
C TYR A 29 -2.88 -5.14 -3.84
N PHE A 30 -1.89 -4.36 -3.39
CA PHE A 30 -0.80 -3.83 -4.21
C PHE A 30 0.54 -3.87 -3.46
N GLY A 31 1.58 -3.26 -4.01
CA GLY A 31 2.84 -3.10 -3.29
C GLY A 31 3.59 -4.41 -3.15
N SER A 32 4.34 -4.57 -2.05
CA SER A 32 5.27 -5.70 -1.96
C SER A 32 4.58 -7.06 -1.86
N VAL A 33 3.36 -7.13 -1.32
CA VAL A 33 2.59 -8.39 -1.23
C VAL A 33 2.25 -8.98 -2.61
N GLN A 34 2.33 -8.18 -3.67
CA GLN A 34 2.18 -8.62 -5.06
C GLN A 34 3.50 -8.97 -5.77
N ARG A 35 4.65 -8.84 -5.12
CA ARG A 35 5.97 -8.93 -5.75
C ARG A 35 6.85 -9.98 -5.10
N GLY A 36 7.93 -10.34 -5.80
CA GLY A 36 8.93 -11.29 -5.30
C GLY A 36 9.80 -10.75 -4.15
N ASP A 37 9.69 -9.46 -3.80
CA ASP A 37 10.43 -8.86 -2.69
C ASP A 37 9.64 -8.86 -1.36
N TYR A 38 8.52 -9.57 -1.24
CA TYR A 38 7.73 -9.63 -0.01
C TYR A 38 8.46 -10.38 1.12
N PHE A 39 8.51 -9.79 2.31
CA PHE A 39 9.03 -10.43 3.53
C PHE A 39 7.88 -10.61 4.53
N PRO A 40 7.35 -11.83 4.72
CA PRO A 40 6.26 -12.10 5.66
C PRO A 40 6.57 -11.58 7.07
N GLY A 41 5.59 -10.96 7.72
CA GLY A 41 5.72 -10.40 9.07
C GLY A 41 6.58 -9.13 9.20
N LYS A 42 7.27 -8.71 8.12
CA LYS A 42 8.10 -7.48 8.11
C LYS A 42 7.65 -6.46 7.07
N SER A 43 7.10 -6.93 5.95
CA SER A 43 6.54 -6.06 4.91
C SER A 43 5.08 -5.75 5.23
N ASP A 44 4.71 -4.48 5.10
CA ASP A 44 3.32 -4.04 5.21
C ASP A 44 2.48 -4.62 4.06
N ILE A 45 1.20 -4.86 4.34
CA ILE A 45 0.21 -5.30 3.35
C ILE A 45 -0.48 -4.05 2.81
N ASP A 46 -0.12 -3.65 1.60
CA ASP A 46 -0.69 -2.47 0.96
C ASP A 46 -2.01 -2.82 0.23
N VAL A 47 -3.09 -2.09 0.51
CA VAL A 47 -4.42 -2.34 -0.07
C VAL A 47 -5.16 -1.07 -0.47
N ASP A 48 -5.84 -1.13 -1.61
CA ASP A 48 -6.69 -0.06 -2.13
C ASP A 48 -8.16 -0.39 -1.94
N ILE A 49 -8.95 0.64 -1.65
CA ILE A 49 -10.41 0.60 -1.59
C ILE A 49 -10.93 1.71 -2.49
N PHE A 50 -11.80 1.35 -3.44
CA PHE A 50 -12.47 2.30 -4.32
C PHE A 50 -13.96 2.40 -3.95
N THR A 51 -14.48 3.61 -3.92
CA THR A 51 -15.86 3.87 -3.50
C THR A 51 -16.36 5.20 -4.04
N ASP A 52 -17.67 5.34 -4.24
CA ASP A 52 -18.29 6.64 -4.50
C ASP A 52 -18.45 7.48 -3.22
N ASN A 53 -18.33 6.87 -2.03
CA ASN A 53 -18.53 7.51 -0.73
C ASN A 53 -17.36 7.21 0.23
N GLU A 54 -16.25 7.92 0.03
CA GLU A 54 -15.05 7.81 0.87
C GLU A 54 -15.35 8.03 2.36
N HIS A 55 -16.28 8.95 2.67
CA HIS A 55 -16.64 9.26 4.06
C HIS A 55 -17.30 8.07 4.77
N SER A 56 -18.24 7.40 4.10
CA SER A 56 -18.88 6.20 4.64
C SER A 56 -17.87 5.08 4.89
N ILE A 57 -17.00 4.80 3.92
CA ILE A 57 -15.94 3.79 4.07
C ILE A 57 -15.01 4.13 5.22
N MET A 58 -14.54 5.38 5.34
CA MET A 58 -13.70 5.80 6.46
C MET A 58 -14.37 5.59 7.81
N THR A 59 -15.65 5.95 7.96
CA THR A 59 -16.40 5.78 9.21
C THR A 59 -16.58 4.30 9.55
N LYS A 60 -16.96 3.46 8.58
CA LYS A 60 -17.04 2.01 8.77
C LYS A 60 -15.68 1.43 9.19
N MET A 61 -14.60 1.82 8.52
CA MET A 61 -13.24 1.39 8.85
C MET A 61 -12.81 1.82 10.26
N GLN A 62 -13.21 3.01 10.72
CA GLN A 62 -12.99 3.44 12.10
C GLN A 62 -13.65 2.51 13.11
N HIS A 63 -14.91 2.15 12.88
CA HIS A 63 -15.63 1.24 13.76
C HIS A 63 -15.05 -0.17 13.74
N PHE A 64 -14.81 -0.73 12.54
CA PHE A 64 -14.30 -2.10 12.40
C PHE A 64 -12.91 -2.28 13.02
N MET A 65 -11.99 -1.34 12.75
CA MET A 65 -10.60 -1.44 13.21
C MET A 65 -10.33 -0.72 14.53
N ASN A 66 -11.35 -0.08 15.12
CA ASN A 66 -11.24 0.74 16.33
C ASN A 66 -10.11 1.79 16.26
N ILE A 67 -10.07 2.57 15.16
CA ILE A 67 -9.04 3.59 14.92
C ILE A 67 -9.60 5.01 15.06
N ASP A 68 -8.78 5.92 15.59
CA ASP A 68 -9.10 7.35 15.62
C ASP A 68 -9.12 7.93 14.20
N LYS A 69 -10.13 8.75 13.90
CA LYS A 69 -10.23 9.56 12.68
C LYS A 69 -8.95 10.33 12.36
N LYS A 70 -8.22 10.83 13.37
CA LYS A 70 -6.95 11.56 13.20
C LYS A 70 -5.84 10.71 12.58
N LYS A 71 -5.93 9.37 12.67
CA LYS A 71 -4.99 8.46 12.01
C LYS A 71 -5.24 8.37 10.50
N ILE A 72 -6.43 8.75 10.04
CA ILE A 72 -6.76 8.78 8.62
C ILE A 72 -6.28 10.12 8.05
N LYS A 73 -5.24 10.06 7.22
CA LYS A 73 -4.62 11.24 6.62
C LYS A 73 -5.10 11.42 5.19
N LYS A 74 -5.32 12.66 4.78
CA LYS A 74 -5.57 12.99 3.37
C LYS A 74 -4.27 12.97 2.60
N PHE A 75 -4.31 12.64 1.32
CA PHE A 75 -3.17 12.79 0.45
C PHE A 75 -3.59 13.19 -0.96
N VAL A 76 -2.59 13.62 -1.72
CA VAL A 76 -2.71 13.96 -3.13
C VAL A 76 -1.62 13.23 -3.88
N TRP A 77 -1.98 12.65 -5.01
CA TRP A 77 -1.07 11.93 -5.89
C TRP A 77 -1.27 12.38 -7.33
N ARG A 78 -0.20 12.88 -7.95
CA ARG A 78 -0.18 13.10 -9.40
C ARG A 78 0.16 11.78 -10.10
N LEU A 79 -0.78 11.28 -10.90
CA LEU A 79 -0.58 10.07 -11.69
C LEU A 79 0.40 10.34 -12.83
N ASN A 80 1.32 9.41 -13.08
CA ASN A 80 2.43 9.62 -14.01
C ASN A 80 1.98 9.52 -15.47
N HIS A 81 0.97 8.70 -15.76
CA HIS A 81 0.52 8.44 -17.13
C HIS A 81 -0.28 9.58 -17.77
N ASP A 82 -0.97 10.42 -16.98
CA ASP A 82 -1.86 11.47 -17.51
C ASP A 82 -1.79 12.80 -16.73
N ASN A 83 -0.98 12.89 -15.67
CA ASN A 83 -0.89 14.03 -14.76
C ASN A 83 -2.18 14.33 -13.97
N THR A 84 -3.14 13.40 -13.92
CA THR A 84 -4.35 13.56 -13.11
C THR A 84 -3.97 13.67 -11.64
N MET A 85 -4.55 14.65 -10.95
CA MET A 85 -4.39 14.82 -9.50
C MET A 85 -5.45 13.97 -8.79
N ALA A 86 -5.06 12.76 -8.38
CA ALA A 86 -5.89 11.90 -7.56
C ALA A 86 -5.83 12.35 -6.09
N HIS A 87 -7.00 12.39 -5.46
CA HIS A 87 -7.14 12.66 -4.03
C HIS A 87 -7.60 11.39 -3.34
N GLY A 88 -7.14 11.17 -2.11
CA GLY A 88 -7.52 10.01 -1.34
C GLY A 88 -7.24 10.16 0.14
N HIS A 89 -7.54 9.10 0.86
CA HIS A 89 -7.33 8.98 2.30
C HIS A 89 -6.50 7.75 2.59
N LYS A 90 -5.55 7.86 3.51
CA LYS A 90 -4.62 6.81 3.85
C LYS A 90 -4.64 6.54 5.33
N VAL A 91 -4.61 5.27 5.71
CA VAL A 91 -4.47 4.87 7.10
C VAL A 91 -3.53 3.68 7.23
N MET A 92 -2.61 3.79 8.20
CA MET A 92 -1.78 2.69 8.65
C MET A 92 -2.48 1.99 9.81
N TYR A 93 -2.77 0.70 9.65
CA TYR A 93 -3.31 -0.16 10.69
C TYR A 93 -2.24 -1.15 11.15
N LYS A 94 -2.16 -1.34 12.47
CA LYS A 94 -1.26 -2.31 13.10
C LYS A 94 -2.11 -3.20 14.00
N ASN A 95 -2.06 -4.50 13.77
CA ASN A 95 -2.71 -5.49 14.60
C ASN A 95 -1.64 -6.30 15.34
N GLU A 96 -1.47 -6.01 16.62
CA GLU A 96 -0.45 -6.66 17.46
C GLU A 96 -0.81 -8.12 17.76
N GLU A 97 -2.10 -8.43 17.94
CA GLU A 97 -2.59 -9.78 18.24
C GLU A 97 -2.34 -10.76 17.10
N GLN A 98 -2.56 -10.30 15.87
CA GLN A 98 -2.39 -11.08 14.65
C GLN A 98 -1.04 -10.84 13.96
N ASN A 99 -0.17 -10.01 14.57
CA ASN A 99 1.18 -9.68 14.13
C ASN A 99 1.29 -9.26 12.65
N PHE A 100 0.47 -8.30 12.23
CA PHE A 100 0.56 -7.73 10.88
C PHE A 100 0.30 -6.22 10.82
N ASN A 101 0.83 -5.60 9.77
CA ASN A 101 0.57 -4.21 9.43
C ASN A 101 -0.11 -4.16 8.07
N ALA A 102 -1.11 -3.29 7.94
CA ALA A 102 -1.83 -3.07 6.70
C ALA A 102 -1.99 -1.58 6.42
N GLU A 103 -1.61 -1.17 5.21
CA GLU A 103 -1.72 0.18 4.73
C GLU A 103 -2.89 0.29 3.77
N PHE A 104 -3.92 1.04 4.17
CA PHE A 104 -5.11 1.23 3.37
C PHE A 104 -5.07 2.57 2.67
N SER A 105 -5.34 2.56 1.36
CA SER A 105 -5.59 3.77 0.57
C SER A 105 -7.03 3.73 0.05
N ILE A 106 -7.79 4.77 0.35
CA ILE A 106 -9.20 4.92 0.01
C ILE A 106 -9.32 6.02 -1.03
N TYR A 107 -9.92 5.70 -2.16
CA TYR A 107 -10.07 6.59 -3.30
C TYR A 107 -11.51 6.63 -3.79
N ASN A 108 -11.86 7.75 -4.42
CA ASN A 108 -13.05 7.82 -5.23
C ASN A 108 -12.96 6.88 -6.45
N GLU A 109 -14.07 6.20 -6.78
CA GLU A 109 -14.16 5.25 -7.91
C GLU A 109 -13.69 5.87 -9.23
N LYS A 110 -13.88 7.18 -9.44
CA LYS A 110 -13.46 7.88 -10.67
C LYS A 110 -11.96 7.79 -10.95
N TYR A 111 -11.12 7.59 -9.93
CA TYR A 111 -9.66 7.48 -10.09
C TYR A 111 -9.17 6.05 -10.30
N LYS A 112 -10.05 5.06 -10.18
CA LYS A 112 -9.70 3.63 -10.13
C LYS A 112 -8.83 3.18 -11.29
N GLN A 113 -9.25 3.45 -12.51
CA GLN A 113 -8.51 2.98 -13.69
C GLN A 113 -7.08 3.52 -13.73
N GLY A 114 -6.91 4.82 -13.44
CA GLY A 114 -5.59 5.45 -13.42
C GLY A 114 -4.69 4.90 -12.31
N ILE A 115 -5.24 4.72 -11.11
CA ILE A 115 -4.49 4.20 -9.95
C ILE A 115 -4.09 2.74 -10.17
N LEU A 116 -5.02 1.90 -10.65
CA LEU A 116 -4.71 0.49 -10.95
C LEU A 116 -3.62 0.37 -12.01
N LYS A 117 -3.63 1.22 -13.03
CA LYS A 117 -2.56 1.27 -14.04
C LYS A 117 -1.19 1.55 -13.44
N GLU A 118 -1.08 2.51 -12.52
CA GLU A 118 0.17 2.82 -11.81
C GLU A 118 0.63 1.65 -10.92
N HIS A 119 -0.28 1.00 -10.19
CA HIS A 119 0.06 -0.14 -9.35
C HIS A 119 0.49 -1.36 -10.16
N LEU A 120 -0.17 -1.64 -11.29
CA LEU A 120 0.22 -2.73 -12.19
C LEU A 120 1.61 -2.52 -12.78
N ALA A 121 1.93 -1.29 -13.20
CA ALA A 121 3.25 -0.94 -13.72
C ALA A 121 4.37 -1.19 -12.70
N LYS A 122 4.07 -1.08 -11.40
CA LYS A 122 5.02 -1.32 -10.29
C LYS A 122 4.98 -2.74 -9.74
N THR A 123 4.08 -3.60 -10.23
CA THR A 123 3.94 -4.98 -9.75
C THR A 123 4.93 -5.91 -10.47
N ILE A 124 5.10 -5.75 -11.77
CA ILE A 124 6.01 -6.57 -12.58
C ILE A 124 7.36 -5.86 -12.65
N LEU A 125 8.26 -6.21 -11.74
CA LEU A 125 9.59 -5.62 -11.69
C LEU A 125 10.59 -6.46 -12.51
N PRO A 126 11.54 -5.82 -13.22
CA PRO A 126 12.66 -6.52 -13.82
C PRO A 126 13.46 -7.31 -12.79
N PHE A 127 14.05 -8.41 -13.22
CA PHE A 127 14.80 -9.34 -12.36
C PHE A 127 15.85 -8.62 -11.50
N TYR A 128 16.63 -7.71 -12.10
CA TYR A 128 17.67 -6.96 -11.37
C TYR A 128 17.06 -6.08 -10.26
N ALA A 129 15.93 -5.41 -10.52
CA ALA A 129 15.28 -4.53 -9.55
C ALA A 129 14.74 -5.35 -8.37
N THR A 130 14.16 -6.52 -8.64
CA THR A 130 13.70 -7.46 -7.61
C THR A 130 14.84 -7.92 -6.71
N TRP A 131 15.97 -8.35 -7.27
CA TRP A 131 17.13 -8.76 -6.47
C TRP A 131 17.73 -7.62 -5.65
N MET A 132 17.82 -6.42 -6.21
CA MET A 132 18.27 -5.24 -5.48
C MET A 132 17.34 -4.93 -4.29
N LEU A 133 16.02 -5.06 -4.46
CA LEU A 133 15.06 -4.87 -3.36
C LEU A 133 15.20 -5.95 -2.28
N ILE A 134 15.39 -7.22 -2.66
CA ILE A 134 15.60 -8.32 -1.72
C ILE A 134 16.87 -8.07 -0.90
N LEU A 135 18.00 -7.73 -1.55
CA LEU A 135 19.24 -7.43 -0.87
C LEU A 135 19.10 -6.23 0.07
N LEU A 136 18.48 -5.15 -0.40
CA LEU A 136 18.24 -3.94 0.39
C LEU A 136 17.40 -4.24 1.64
N LYS A 137 16.33 -5.04 1.49
CA LYS A 137 15.48 -5.47 2.59
C LYS A 137 16.23 -6.38 3.57
N PHE A 138 17.06 -7.28 3.08
CA PHE A 138 17.88 -8.14 3.93
C PHE A 138 18.85 -7.31 4.80
N LEU A 139 19.53 -6.33 4.21
CA LEU A 139 20.44 -5.43 4.94
C LEU A 139 19.74 -4.60 6.02
N HIS A 140 18.52 -4.15 5.76
CA HIS A 140 17.75 -3.35 6.71
C HIS A 140 17.03 -4.19 7.77
N TYR A 141 16.36 -5.28 7.38
CA TYR A 141 15.50 -6.06 8.25
C TYR A 141 16.22 -7.14 9.05
N THR A 142 17.37 -7.62 8.58
CA THR A 142 18.08 -8.77 9.18
C THR A 142 19.43 -8.38 9.77
N ILE A 143 20.21 -7.49 9.12
CA ILE A 143 21.56 -7.08 9.58
C ILE A 143 21.55 -5.71 10.30
N PRO A 144 20.38 -5.14 10.59
CA PRO A 144 20.15 -3.69 10.81
C PRO A 144 21.25 -2.71 10.35
N LEU A 145 21.81 -2.89 9.16
CA LEU A 145 22.94 -2.08 8.68
C LEU A 145 22.50 -0.69 8.20
N LEU A 146 21.24 -0.59 7.76
CA LEU A 146 20.68 0.60 7.13
C LEU A 146 19.64 1.25 8.03
N GLU A 147 19.78 2.55 8.24
CA GLU A 147 18.71 3.36 8.83
C GLU A 147 17.49 3.41 7.91
N TYR A 148 16.30 3.55 8.52
CA TYR A 148 15.03 3.59 7.80
C TYR A 148 14.98 4.66 6.70
N LYS A 149 15.54 5.86 6.95
CA LYS A 149 15.57 6.96 5.97
C LYS A 149 16.34 6.55 4.71
N THR A 150 17.52 5.97 4.88
CA THR A 150 18.38 5.49 3.78
C THR A 150 17.71 4.33 3.04
N PHE A 151 17.16 3.37 3.78
CA PHE A 151 16.40 2.26 3.20
C PHE A 151 15.24 2.76 2.33
N SER A 152 14.42 3.67 2.86
CA SER A 152 13.26 4.24 2.16
C SER A 152 13.66 4.98 0.89
N TYR A 153 14.72 5.80 0.96
CA TYR A 153 15.25 6.51 -0.20
C TYR A 153 15.73 5.55 -1.31
N LEU A 154 16.57 4.57 -0.97
CA LEU A 154 17.09 3.60 -1.93
C LEU A 154 15.97 2.74 -2.53
N LYS A 155 15.02 2.29 -1.71
CA LYS A 155 13.83 1.56 -2.15
C LYS A 155 13.06 2.36 -3.21
N LYS A 156 12.80 3.65 -2.95
CA LYS A 156 12.12 4.53 -3.92
C LYS A 156 12.91 4.65 -5.22
N LYS A 157 14.24 4.79 -5.16
CA LYS A 157 15.09 4.87 -6.36
C LYS A 157 15.13 3.59 -7.16
N ILE A 158 15.21 2.42 -6.53
CA ILE A 158 15.13 1.14 -7.23
C ILE A 158 13.77 0.97 -7.91
N LEU A 159 12.69 1.34 -7.23
CA LEU A 159 11.33 1.23 -7.78
C LEU A 159 11.01 2.23 -8.88
N THR A 160 11.76 3.31 -9.03
CA THR A 160 11.54 4.33 -10.08
C THR A 160 12.48 4.10 -11.25
N LEU A 161 13.80 4.11 -10.99
CA LEU A 161 14.84 3.86 -11.99
C LEU A 161 14.73 2.44 -12.57
N GLY A 162 14.40 1.46 -11.72
CA GLY A 162 14.35 0.06 -12.12
C GLY A 162 13.24 -0.26 -13.11
N ILE A 163 12.23 0.60 -13.26
CA ILE A 163 11.13 0.43 -14.23
C ILE A 163 11.04 1.61 -15.22
N GLY A 164 12.00 2.53 -15.19
CA GLY A 164 12.04 3.70 -16.06
C GLY A 164 10.92 4.72 -15.83
N LEU A 165 10.31 4.74 -14.64
CA LEU A 165 9.26 5.70 -14.28
C LEU A 165 9.82 6.92 -13.54
N PRO A 166 9.19 8.11 -13.70
CA PRO A 166 9.55 9.27 -12.92
C PRO A 166 9.27 9.07 -11.42
N ASP A 167 9.89 9.91 -10.59
CA ASP A 167 9.63 9.90 -9.14
C ASP A 167 8.17 10.24 -8.85
N ASP A 168 7.51 9.40 -8.05
CA ASP A 168 6.13 9.65 -7.63
C ASP A 168 6.00 10.98 -6.88
N GLN A 169 5.04 11.79 -7.32
CA GLN A 169 4.58 13.01 -6.67
C GLN A 169 3.38 12.68 -5.78
N PHE A 170 3.67 12.06 -4.63
CA PHE A 170 2.70 11.68 -3.60
C PHE A 170 2.96 12.52 -2.34
N ILE A 171 1.94 13.25 -1.88
CA ILE A 171 2.05 14.15 -0.73
C ILE A 171 0.93 13.84 0.25
N VAL A 172 1.29 13.49 1.49
CA VAL A 172 0.34 13.40 2.60
C VAL A 172 0.08 14.82 3.10
N LEU A 173 -1.19 15.21 3.09
CA LEU A 173 -1.62 16.48 3.64
C LEU A 173 -1.76 16.31 5.15
N ASP A 174 -0.89 16.95 5.92
CA ASP A 174 -1.07 16.98 7.38
C ASP A 174 -2.38 17.72 7.71
N SER A 175 -3.16 17.12 8.61
CA SER A 175 -4.26 17.82 9.25
C SER A 175 -3.67 18.89 10.15
N LYS A 176 -3.75 20.16 9.72
CA LYS A 176 -3.66 21.29 10.65
C LYS A 176 -4.68 21.13 11.78
#